data_AF-A0A5C3N4P0-F1
#
_entry.id   AF-A0A5C3N4P0-F1
#
_cell.length_a   1.000
_cell.length_b   1.000
_cell.length_c   1.000
_cell.angle_alpha   90.00
_cell.angle_beta   90.00
_cell.angle_gamma   90.00
#
_symmetry.space_group_name_H-M   'P 1'
#
loop_
_entity.id
_entity.type
_entity.pdbx_description
1 polymer ?
#
loop_
_entity_poly.entity_id
_entity_poly.type
_entity_poly.pdbx_seq_one_letter_code
_entity_poly.pdbx_strand_id
1 'polypeptide(L)'
;MHQVLTAIPLLGDTTSNQALIFSPPFSPPDIIAPTYPNYTLPPANLSYPTQPSSGGSPNFKLVLAPTSSSSLASQPRTGCALSSVSSSGSQIFETLWQRDELGWRSEWLMGGLTPLINYTVYVIENETKVSGPIYFATKSALFSCPLVHSIPYCPAVSYAVPLPEPPATFEAHDARTLPQSLTDPLLSGLTNFTAMLTTFACGRDMYSPLQSCADCQREYRNWLCATSFPRCSEEGLSSTTTTASSVAAQQTGMQTPVSALVSVTPTDTPRNPNLPDATSGYDMLLPCLETCTAVDRACPYFLGFKCPLPQFNANVSYGVGFVDKGESGVQGHGVTGYSQDRYGNVWCHGPGLEEGVAGMQ
;
A
#
# COMPACT_ATOMS: atom_id res chain seq x y z
N MET A 1 -1.66 9.84 31.02
CA MET A 1 -3.12 9.85 30.81
C MET A 1 -3.41 8.83 29.72
N HIS A 2 -4.35 7.90 29.91
CA HIS A 2 -4.69 6.92 28.89
C HIS A 2 -5.50 7.57 27.77
N GLN A 3 -5.22 7.22 26.52
CA GLN A 3 -5.91 7.79 25.35
C GLN A 3 -6.08 6.73 24.26
N VAL A 4 -7.22 6.75 23.57
CA VAL A 4 -7.41 6.00 22.32
C VAL A 4 -7.20 6.97 21.16
N LEU A 5 -6.33 6.61 20.23
CA LEU A 5 -5.99 7.40 19.06
C LEU A 5 -6.98 7.13 17.93
N THR A 6 -7.28 8.17 17.14
CA THR A 6 -8.12 8.07 15.94
C THR A 6 -7.35 7.48 14.77
N ALA A 7 -6.06 7.83 14.66
CA ALA A 7 -5.15 7.22 13.70
C ALA A 7 -4.95 5.74 14.05
N ILE A 8 -5.14 4.87 13.07
CA ILE A 8 -5.06 3.42 13.22
C ILE A 8 -3.72 2.90 12.64
N PRO A 9 -3.27 1.73 13.10
CA PRO A 9 -2.21 0.99 12.40
C PRO A 9 -2.63 0.69 10.96
N LEU A 10 -1.65 0.48 10.08
CA LEU A 10 -1.89 0.08 8.69
C LEU A 10 -1.42 -1.36 8.50
N LEU A 11 -2.23 -2.17 7.86
CA LEU A 11 -1.81 -3.49 7.36
C LEU A 11 -1.20 -3.29 5.97
N GLY A 12 0.04 -3.71 5.77
CA GLY A 12 0.61 -3.83 4.43
C GLY A 12 -0.02 -5.00 3.69
N ASP A 13 0.37 -6.22 4.07
CA ASP A 13 -0.21 -7.47 3.57
C ASP A 13 0.19 -8.66 4.44
N THR A 14 -0.34 -9.83 4.10
CA THR A 14 -0.07 -11.09 4.78
C THR A 14 0.42 -12.17 3.81
N THR A 15 1.12 -13.17 4.33
CA THR A 15 1.28 -14.48 3.68
C THR A 15 0.49 -15.52 4.47
N SER A 16 0.80 -16.80 4.26
CA SER A 16 0.26 -17.89 5.07
C SER A 16 0.73 -17.84 6.53
N ASN A 17 1.91 -17.29 6.80
CA ASN A 17 2.55 -17.31 8.13
C ASN A 17 3.23 -16.00 8.55
N GLN A 18 3.22 -14.98 7.70
CA GLN A 18 3.79 -13.66 7.98
C GLN A 18 2.75 -12.55 7.81
N ALA A 19 3.00 -11.42 8.47
CA ALA A 19 2.23 -10.19 8.29
C ALA A 19 3.16 -8.98 8.36
N LEU A 20 2.99 -8.05 7.42
CA LEU A 20 3.64 -6.75 7.42
C LEU A 20 2.69 -5.69 7.97
N ILE A 21 3.06 -5.06 9.07
CA ILE A 21 2.19 -4.14 9.83
C ILE A 21 2.94 -2.86 10.11
N PHE A 22 2.23 -1.74 10.06
CA PHE A 22 2.79 -0.42 10.32
C PHE A 22 2.08 0.28 11.49
N SER A 23 2.81 1.12 12.20
CA SER A 23 2.23 2.03 13.18
C SER A 23 1.33 3.06 12.50
N PRO A 24 0.51 3.80 13.27
CA PRO A 24 0.02 5.09 12.83
C PRO A 24 1.19 5.98 12.36
N PRO A 25 0.98 6.87 11.38
CA PRO A 25 2.02 7.76 10.89
C PRO A 25 2.36 8.82 11.94
N PHE A 26 3.63 9.22 11.98
CA PHE A 26 4.13 10.31 12.81
C PHE A 26 5.20 11.10 12.06
N SER A 27 5.40 12.37 12.44
CA SER A 27 6.43 13.22 11.83
C SER A 27 6.35 13.26 10.28
N PRO A 28 5.29 13.85 9.70
CA PRO A 28 5.21 14.05 8.26
C PRO A 28 6.46 14.76 7.73
N PRO A 29 6.98 14.36 6.54
CA PRO A 29 8.14 15.01 5.96
C PRO A 29 7.82 16.44 5.51
N ASP A 30 8.83 17.32 5.56
CA ASP A 30 8.74 18.62 4.90
C ASP A 30 8.82 18.42 3.38
N ILE A 31 7.69 18.63 2.68
CA ILE A 31 7.66 18.59 1.22
C ILE A 31 8.22 19.91 0.70
N ILE A 32 9.49 19.90 0.30
CA ILE A 32 10.14 21.07 -0.29
C ILE A 32 9.75 21.15 -1.77
N ALA A 33 8.90 22.12 -2.10
CA ALA A 33 8.60 22.43 -3.49
C ALA A 33 9.87 22.89 -4.22
N PRO A 34 10.11 22.46 -5.47
CA PRO A 34 11.20 22.99 -6.27
C PRO A 34 11.01 24.50 -6.45
N THR A 35 12.08 25.28 -6.27
CA THR A 35 12.04 26.75 -6.39
C THR A 35 13.10 27.23 -7.37
N TYR A 36 12.76 28.25 -8.16
CA TYR A 36 13.75 28.89 -9.02
C TYR A 36 14.89 29.51 -8.19
N PRO A 37 16.17 29.37 -8.58
CA PRO A 37 16.70 28.69 -9.78
C PRO A 37 17.05 27.20 -9.58
N ASN A 38 16.88 26.64 -8.39
CA ASN A 38 17.32 25.28 -8.05
C ASN A 38 16.16 24.28 -8.15
N TYR A 39 15.97 23.71 -9.34
CA TYR A 39 14.91 22.77 -9.66
C TYR A 39 15.25 21.33 -9.27
N THR A 40 15.42 21.05 -7.99
CA THR A 40 15.68 19.69 -7.53
C THR A 40 14.38 18.94 -7.27
N LEU A 41 14.13 17.88 -8.04
CA LEU A 41 13.12 16.89 -7.74
C LEU A 41 13.75 15.68 -7.03
N PRO A 42 12.97 14.88 -6.28
CA PRO A 42 13.50 13.66 -5.68
C PRO A 42 14.09 12.72 -6.74
N PRO A 43 15.30 12.15 -6.53
CA PRO A 43 15.93 11.25 -7.49
C PRO A 43 15.11 9.96 -7.65
N ALA A 44 15.32 9.26 -8.77
CA ALA A 44 14.65 7.99 -9.03
C ALA A 44 14.95 6.95 -7.93
N ASN A 45 16.23 6.81 -7.58
CA ASN A 45 16.66 6.06 -6.42
C ASN A 45 16.62 6.99 -5.19
N LEU A 46 15.54 6.92 -4.42
CA LEU A 46 15.37 7.75 -3.24
C LEU A 46 16.34 7.30 -2.13
N SER A 47 17.02 8.26 -1.54
CA SER A 47 17.53 8.14 -0.19
C SER A 47 16.55 8.86 0.74
N TYR A 48 16.02 8.17 1.75
CA TYR A 48 15.14 8.81 2.72
C TYR A 48 15.86 9.93 3.48
N PRO A 49 15.13 10.97 3.91
CA PRO A 49 15.66 11.96 4.82
C PRO A 49 16.14 11.29 6.11
N THR A 50 17.00 11.98 6.85
CA THR A 50 17.50 11.47 8.13
C THR A 50 16.33 11.16 9.05
N GLN A 51 16.33 9.93 9.58
CA GLN A 51 15.37 9.48 10.58
C GLN A 51 15.19 10.53 11.69
N PRO A 52 13.96 10.74 12.21
CA PRO A 52 13.75 11.63 13.34
C PRO A 52 14.69 11.24 14.48
N SER A 53 15.33 12.23 15.12
CA SER A 53 16.19 11.99 16.28
C SER A 53 15.45 11.15 17.34
N SER A 54 16.16 10.32 18.11
CA SER A 54 15.59 9.33 19.05
C SER A 54 14.61 9.89 20.09
N GLY A 55 14.53 11.22 20.29
CA GLY A 55 13.52 11.88 21.12
C GLY A 55 12.21 12.27 20.39
N GLY A 56 12.16 12.13 19.06
CA GLY A 56 11.01 12.48 18.22
C GLY A 56 10.23 11.27 17.68
N SER A 57 10.79 10.07 17.71
CA SER A 57 10.07 8.83 17.38
C SER A 57 9.31 8.32 18.62
N PRO A 58 7.97 8.17 18.57
CA PRO A 58 7.22 7.58 19.66
C PRO A 58 7.68 6.14 19.94
N ASN A 59 7.67 5.70 21.20
CA ASN A 59 7.91 4.30 21.51
C ASN A 59 6.65 3.49 21.19
N PHE A 60 6.71 2.67 20.15
CA PHE A 60 5.60 1.81 19.76
C PHE A 60 5.79 0.37 20.23
N LYS A 61 4.70 -0.24 20.69
CA LYS A 61 4.62 -1.67 20.99
C LYS A 61 3.45 -2.28 20.23
N LEU A 62 3.74 -3.23 19.36
CA LEU A 62 2.75 -4.00 18.61
C LEU A 62 2.18 -5.13 19.49
N VAL A 63 0.85 -5.20 19.57
CA VAL A 63 0.11 -6.30 20.20
C VAL A 63 -0.72 -6.99 19.13
N LEU A 64 -0.44 -8.28 18.90
CA LEU A 64 -1.05 -9.09 17.86
C LEU A 64 -1.56 -10.40 18.49
N ALA A 65 -2.83 -10.75 18.34
CA ALA A 65 -3.30 -12.08 18.73
C ALA A 65 -4.49 -12.54 17.87
N PRO A 66 -4.79 -13.85 17.81
CA PRO A 66 -5.99 -14.35 17.13
C PRO A 66 -7.22 -13.61 17.63
N THR A 67 -8.12 -13.23 16.72
CA THR A 67 -9.34 -12.49 17.06
C THR A 67 -10.26 -13.27 18.00
N SER A 68 -10.21 -14.60 17.96
CA SER A 68 -10.92 -15.50 18.87
C SER A 68 -10.26 -15.66 20.25
N SER A 69 -9.09 -15.06 20.48
CA SER A 69 -8.37 -15.19 21.75
C SER A 69 -9.10 -14.47 22.89
N SER A 70 -9.29 -15.17 24.01
CA SER A 70 -9.88 -14.60 25.22
C SER A 70 -9.01 -13.50 25.83
N SER A 71 -7.70 -13.51 25.56
CA SER A 71 -6.73 -12.51 26.04
C SER A 71 -7.03 -11.10 25.53
N LEU A 72 -7.55 -10.96 24.31
CA LEU A 72 -7.99 -9.65 23.78
C LEU A 72 -9.47 -9.35 24.08
N ALA A 73 -10.32 -10.37 24.15
CA ALA A 73 -11.76 -10.19 24.35
C ALA A 73 -12.14 -9.82 25.79
N SER A 74 -11.37 -10.27 26.78
CA SER A 74 -11.68 -10.09 28.21
C SER A 74 -10.96 -8.91 28.88
N GLN A 75 -9.96 -8.33 28.22
CA GLN A 75 -9.12 -7.27 28.78
C GLN A 75 -9.64 -5.87 28.42
N PRO A 76 -9.51 -4.88 29.32
CA PRO A 76 -9.82 -3.51 28.99
C PRO A 76 -8.85 -3.00 27.92
N ARG A 77 -9.34 -2.21 26.97
CA ARG A 77 -8.56 -1.66 25.84
C ARG A 77 -7.73 -0.45 26.26
N THR A 78 -6.87 -0.65 27.27
CA THR A 78 -5.94 0.34 27.80
C THR A 78 -4.51 -0.08 27.49
N GLY A 79 -3.59 0.89 27.38
CA GLY A 79 -2.19 0.61 27.09
C GLY A 79 -1.57 -0.37 28.08
N CYS A 80 -1.78 -0.18 29.39
CA CYS A 80 -1.27 -1.09 30.42
C CYS A 80 -1.82 -2.52 30.27
N ALA A 81 -3.13 -2.70 30.10
CA ALA A 81 -3.71 -4.03 29.99
C ALA A 81 -3.27 -4.74 28.69
N LEU A 82 -3.30 -4.04 27.56
CA LEU A 82 -2.83 -4.59 26.28
C LEU A 82 -1.33 -4.89 26.30
N SER A 83 -0.53 -4.11 27.03
CA SER A 83 0.91 -4.37 27.15
C SER A 83 1.25 -5.68 27.85
N SER A 84 0.32 -6.23 28.65
CA SER A 84 0.44 -7.52 29.33
C SER A 84 0.04 -8.71 28.47
N VAL A 85 -0.58 -8.47 27.30
CA VAL A 85 -0.98 -9.52 26.37
C VAL A 85 0.23 -10.04 25.60
N SER A 86 0.40 -11.37 25.58
CA SER A 86 1.42 -12.01 24.76
C SER A 86 1.04 -11.93 23.27
N SER A 87 1.90 -11.28 22.48
CA SER A 87 1.75 -11.25 21.03
C SER A 87 1.97 -12.63 20.41
N SER A 88 1.21 -12.96 19.38
CA SER A 88 1.33 -14.17 18.59
C SER A 88 2.41 -14.05 17.53
N GLY A 89 3.06 -15.17 17.23
CA GLY A 89 4.20 -15.19 16.33
C GLY A 89 5.45 -14.57 16.94
N SER A 90 6.44 -14.31 16.10
CA SER A 90 7.69 -13.65 16.44
C SER A 90 7.89 -12.40 15.60
N GLN A 91 8.31 -11.30 16.22
CA GLN A 91 8.79 -10.12 15.51
C GLN A 91 10.12 -10.45 14.84
N ILE A 92 10.13 -10.58 13.51
CA ILE A 92 11.33 -10.87 12.72
C ILE A 92 12.23 -9.62 12.70
N PHE A 93 11.64 -8.47 12.39
CA PHE A 93 12.32 -7.18 12.49
C PHE A 93 11.35 -6.05 12.84
N GLU A 94 11.93 -4.94 13.27
CA GLU A 94 11.29 -3.62 13.37
C GLU A 94 12.24 -2.56 12.83
N THR A 95 11.73 -1.68 11.97
CA THR A 95 12.48 -0.53 11.46
C THR A 95 11.59 0.69 11.34
N LEU A 96 12.17 1.90 11.36
CA LEU A 96 11.44 3.07 10.93
C LEU A 96 11.43 3.14 9.41
N TRP A 97 10.25 3.41 8.85
CA TRP A 97 10.02 3.47 7.42
C TRP A 97 9.16 4.68 7.06
N GLN A 98 9.60 5.45 6.07
CA GLN A 98 8.83 6.55 5.53
C GLN A 98 8.14 6.09 4.25
N ARG A 99 6.91 5.61 4.40
CA ARG A 99 6.14 4.98 3.32
C ARG A 99 5.53 6.00 2.36
N ASP A 100 5.09 7.13 2.88
CA ASP A 100 4.29 8.11 2.15
C ASP A 100 4.40 9.49 2.83
N GLU A 101 3.57 10.43 2.39
CA GLU A 101 3.56 11.83 2.87
C GLU A 101 2.94 11.99 4.26
N LEU A 102 2.28 10.96 4.79
CA LEU A 102 1.67 11.03 6.11
C LEU A 102 2.74 10.98 7.22
N GLY A 103 3.91 10.44 6.91
CA GLY A 103 5.08 10.47 7.78
C GLY A 103 5.81 9.16 7.93
N TRP A 104 6.68 9.14 8.93
CA TRP A 104 7.36 7.95 9.40
C TRP A 104 6.39 7.00 10.10
N ARG A 105 6.67 5.70 9.98
CA ARG A 105 5.97 4.61 10.68
C ARG A 105 7.01 3.64 11.22
N SER A 106 6.70 2.96 12.33
CA SER A 106 7.37 1.70 12.64
C SER A 106 6.80 0.62 11.73
N GLU A 107 7.67 -0.08 11.00
CA GLU A 107 7.37 -1.22 10.15
C GLU A 107 7.79 -2.50 10.88
N TRP A 108 6.84 -3.42 11.06
CA TRP A 108 7.07 -4.74 11.67
C TRP A 108 6.79 -5.84 10.66
N LEU A 109 7.74 -6.77 10.54
CA LEU A 109 7.49 -8.08 9.94
C LEU A 109 7.28 -9.09 11.06
N MET A 110 6.05 -9.60 11.15
CA MET A 110 5.68 -10.67 12.06
C MET A 110 5.75 -12.01 11.32
N GLY A 111 6.33 -13.03 11.95
CA GLY A 111 6.41 -14.40 11.43
C GLY A 111 5.84 -15.43 12.40
N GLY A 112 5.74 -16.68 11.96
CA GLY A 112 5.21 -17.78 12.79
C GLY A 112 3.71 -17.67 13.07
N LEU A 113 2.97 -16.96 12.21
CA LEU A 113 1.51 -16.94 12.25
C LEU A 113 0.94 -18.23 11.63
N THR A 114 -0.30 -18.54 11.97
CA THR A 114 -0.96 -19.76 11.52
C THR A 114 -1.80 -19.44 10.29
N PRO A 115 -1.76 -20.25 9.20
CA PRO A 115 -2.57 -20.03 8.01
C PRO A 115 -4.08 -20.01 8.29
N LEU A 116 -4.84 -19.22 7.53
CA LEU A 116 -6.30 -19.10 7.60
C LEU A 116 -6.86 -18.69 8.99
N ILE A 117 -6.10 -17.90 9.74
CA ILE A 117 -6.53 -17.38 11.05
C ILE A 117 -6.73 -15.87 10.97
N ASN A 118 -7.83 -15.41 11.56
CA ASN A 118 -8.10 -14.00 11.78
C ASN A 118 -7.34 -13.50 13.00
N TYR A 119 -6.61 -12.41 12.83
CA TYR A 119 -5.86 -11.72 13.87
C TYR A 119 -6.40 -10.32 14.11
N THR A 120 -6.22 -9.86 15.35
CA THR A 120 -6.50 -8.49 15.78
C THR A 120 -5.19 -7.84 16.21
N VAL A 121 -5.00 -6.59 15.80
CA VAL A 121 -3.80 -5.80 16.08
C VAL A 121 -4.16 -4.54 16.82
N TYR A 122 -3.37 -4.22 17.85
CA TYR A 122 -3.29 -2.90 18.46
C TYR A 122 -1.84 -2.42 18.45
N VAL A 123 -1.65 -1.10 18.35
CA VAL A 123 -0.34 -0.49 18.56
C VAL A 123 -0.44 0.46 19.74
N ILE A 124 0.41 0.25 20.73
CA ILE A 124 0.51 1.07 21.94
C ILE A 124 1.63 2.09 21.72
N GLU A 125 1.35 3.36 21.92
CA GLU A 125 2.33 4.45 21.87
C GLU A 125 2.60 4.95 23.30
N ASN A 126 3.89 4.99 23.68
CA ASN A 126 4.36 5.49 24.97
C ASN A 126 3.59 4.89 26.17
N GLU A 127 3.34 3.58 26.10
CA GLU A 127 2.65 2.72 27.09
C GLU A 127 1.17 3.06 27.41
N THR A 128 0.70 4.25 27.03
CA THR A 128 -0.57 4.81 27.55
C THR A 128 -1.58 5.14 26.45
N LYS A 129 -1.12 5.36 25.23
CA LYS A 129 -1.98 5.65 24.08
C LYS A 129 -2.16 4.39 23.25
N VAL A 130 -3.37 4.11 22.79
CA VAL A 130 -3.70 2.88 22.05
C VAL A 130 -4.30 3.26 20.70
N SER A 131 -3.81 2.66 19.62
CA SER A 131 -4.37 2.76 18.28
C SER A 131 -4.85 1.40 17.78
N GLY A 132 -5.91 1.41 16.95
CA GLY A 132 -6.59 0.21 16.46
C GLY A 132 -7.96 -0.04 17.13
N PRO A 133 -8.54 -1.24 17.02
CA PRO A 133 -7.95 -2.41 16.35
C PRO A 133 -7.92 -2.29 14.83
N ILE A 134 -6.96 -2.94 14.20
CA ILE A 134 -7.14 -3.43 12.82
C ILE A 134 -7.22 -4.94 12.83
N TYR A 135 -7.80 -5.51 11.78
CA TYR A 135 -7.98 -6.94 11.61
C TYR A 135 -7.35 -7.38 10.30
N PHE A 136 -6.90 -8.63 10.27
CA PHE A 136 -6.46 -9.27 9.04
C PHE A 136 -6.61 -10.78 9.16
N ALA A 137 -6.59 -11.46 8.02
CA ALA A 137 -6.45 -12.90 7.93
C ALA A 137 -5.10 -13.27 7.31
N THR A 138 -4.46 -14.30 7.84
CA THR A 138 -3.38 -14.99 7.12
C THR A 138 -3.95 -15.79 5.97
N LYS A 139 -3.18 -15.87 4.89
CA LYS A 139 -3.55 -16.58 3.68
C LYS A 139 -3.46 -18.10 3.86
N SER A 140 -3.91 -18.86 2.86
CA SER A 140 -3.83 -20.31 2.81
C SER A 140 -2.38 -20.77 2.79
N ALA A 141 -2.11 -21.98 3.28
CA ALA A 141 -0.77 -22.57 3.23
C ALA A 141 -0.24 -22.79 1.80
N LEU A 142 -1.10 -22.66 0.78
CA LEU A 142 -0.73 -22.78 -0.63
C LEU A 142 -0.35 -21.43 -1.26
N PHE A 143 -0.58 -20.31 -0.57
CA PHE A 143 -0.20 -19.00 -1.07
C PHE A 143 1.33 -18.88 -1.15
N SER A 144 1.82 -18.53 -2.34
CA SER A 144 3.24 -18.64 -2.71
C SER A 144 3.94 -17.30 -2.92
N CYS A 145 3.23 -16.17 -2.98
CA CYS A 145 3.87 -14.88 -3.22
C CYS A 145 4.53 -14.35 -1.93
N PRO A 146 5.84 -14.06 -1.94
CA PRO A 146 6.54 -13.49 -0.79
C PRO A 146 6.17 -12.02 -0.58
N LEU A 147 6.32 -11.55 0.65
CA LEU A 147 6.20 -10.13 0.98
C LEU A 147 7.38 -9.35 0.39
N VAL A 148 7.08 -8.16 -0.12
CA VAL A 148 8.05 -7.17 -0.55
C VAL A 148 7.87 -5.92 0.29
N HIS A 149 8.97 -5.40 0.84
CA HIS A 149 8.94 -4.28 1.76
C HIS A 149 10.23 -3.45 1.69
N SER A 150 10.27 -2.36 2.44
CA SER A 150 11.43 -1.48 2.59
C SER A 150 12.16 -1.15 1.28
N ILE A 151 11.43 -0.82 0.20
CA ILE A 151 12.02 -0.38 -1.08
C ILE A 151 12.13 1.15 -1.14
N PRO A 152 13.34 1.75 -1.15
CA PRO A 152 13.48 3.20 -1.14
C PRO A 152 12.86 3.89 -2.35
N TYR A 153 13.07 3.36 -3.54
CA TYR A 153 12.54 3.94 -4.79
C TYR A 153 11.04 3.68 -5.01
N CYS A 154 10.44 2.77 -4.26
CA CYS A 154 8.99 2.50 -4.25
C CYS A 154 8.48 2.37 -2.81
N PRO A 155 8.44 3.47 -2.04
CA PRO A 155 8.20 3.44 -0.59
C PRO A 155 6.89 2.77 -0.15
N ALA A 156 5.84 2.92 -0.97
CA ALA A 156 4.51 2.39 -0.70
C ALA A 156 4.34 0.90 -1.03
N VAL A 157 5.36 0.26 -1.64
CA VAL A 157 5.37 -1.18 -1.90
C VAL A 157 5.69 -1.92 -0.61
N SER A 158 4.65 -2.51 -0.04
CA SER A 158 4.66 -3.14 1.28
C SER A 158 3.64 -4.29 1.33
N TYR A 159 3.70 -5.17 0.34
CA TYR A 159 2.68 -6.21 0.10
C TYR A 159 3.26 -7.42 -0.64
N ALA A 160 2.46 -8.49 -0.81
CA ALA A 160 2.90 -9.70 -1.50
C ALA A 160 2.97 -9.49 -3.03
N VAL A 161 4.05 -9.93 -3.68
CA VAL A 161 4.31 -9.73 -5.12
C VAL A 161 4.65 -11.07 -5.76
N PRO A 162 4.30 -11.34 -7.04
CA PRO A 162 4.58 -12.62 -7.70
C PRO A 162 6.06 -12.74 -8.07
N LEU A 163 6.90 -12.90 -7.04
CA LEU A 163 8.32 -13.17 -7.14
C LEU A 163 8.61 -14.58 -6.62
N PRO A 164 9.70 -15.22 -7.07
CA PRO A 164 10.23 -16.41 -6.43
C PRO A 164 10.55 -16.16 -4.96
N GLU A 165 10.64 -17.21 -4.17
CA GLU A 165 11.01 -17.11 -2.75
C GLU A 165 12.30 -16.30 -2.54
N PRO A 166 12.38 -15.45 -1.51
CA PRO A 166 13.59 -14.71 -1.21
C PRO A 166 14.79 -15.64 -0.94
N PRO A 167 16.03 -15.13 -1.11
CA PRO A 167 17.22 -15.91 -0.76
C PRO A 167 17.17 -16.35 0.71
N ALA A 168 17.70 -17.54 1.02
CA ALA A 168 17.52 -18.22 2.32
C ALA A 168 17.91 -17.42 3.59
N THR A 169 18.64 -16.30 3.46
CA THR A 169 18.99 -15.41 4.58
C THR A 169 17.96 -14.30 4.83
N PHE A 170 16.92 -14.21 4.00
CA PHE A 170 15.89 -13.18 4.03
C PHE A 170 14.52 -13.83 4.16
N GLU A 171 13.74 -13.33 5.11
CA GLU A 171 12.35 -13.78 5.34
C GLU A 171 11.34 -13.16 4.37
N ALA A 172 11.73 -12.06 3.72
CA ALA A 172 10.94 -11.31 2.76
C ALA A 172 11.88 -10.54 1.82
N HIS A 173 11.36 -10.09 0.67
CA HIS A 173 12.14 -9.29 -0.25
C HIS A 173 12.23 -7.83 0.19
N ASP A 174 13.45 -7.29 0.13
CA ASP A 174 13.71 -5.86 0.19
C ASP A 174 14.55 -5.40 -1.01
N ALA A 175 14.91 -4.12 -1.05
CA ALA A 175 15.72 -3.52 -2.12
C ALA A 175 17.05 -4.23 -2.43
N ARG A 176 17.60 -5.06 -1.52
CA ARG A 176 18.86 -5.80 -1.71
C ARG A 176 18.66 -7.12 -2.46
N THR A 177 17.43 -7.63 -2.50
CA THR A 177 17.10 -8.97 -3.00
C THR A 177 16.25 -8.95 -4.26
N LEU A 178 15.75 -7.78 -4.66
CA LEU A 178 14.91 -7.66 -5.85
C LEU A 178 15.71 -7.90 -7.13
N PRO A 179 15.13 -8.58 -8.14
CA PRO A 179 15.80 -8.83 -9.41
C PRO A 179 16.12 -7.53 -10.16
N GLN A 180 17.35 -7.41 -10.68
CA GLN A 180 17.77 -6.26 -11.49
C GLN A 180 16.92 -6.07 -12.75
N SER A 181 16.43 -7.17 -13.33
CA SER A 181 15.50 -7.13 -14.47
C SER A 181 14.24 -6.31 -14.16
N LEU A 182 13.78 -6.31 -12.92
CA LEU A 182 12.62 -5.56 -12.46
C LEU A 182 12.99 -4.13 -12.05
N THR A 183 14.13 -3.94 -11.37
CA THR A 183 14.51 -2.63 -10.82
C THR A 183 15.07 -1.67 -11.86
N ASP A 184 15.88 -2.16 -12.81
CA ASP A 184 16.57 -1.30 -13.77
C ASP A 184 15.60 -0.56 -14.72
N PRO A 185 14.59 -1.23 -15.33
CA PRO A 185 13.61 -0.54 -16.17
C PRO A 185 12.76 0.46 -15.37
N LEU A 186 12.41 0.13 -14.13
CA LEU A 186 11.65 1.01 -13.24
C LEU A 186 12.44 2.28 -12.91
N LEU A 187 13.69 2.13 -12.47
CA LEU A 187 14.55 3.26 -12.14
C LEU A 187 14.88 4.11 -13.38
N SER A 188 15.08 3.47 -14.53
CA SER A 188 15.27 4.15 -15.82
C SER A 188 14.04 4.96 -16.22
N GLY A 189 12.84 4.37 -16.13
CA GLY A 189 11.57 5.05 -16.41
C GLY A 189 11.36 6.26 -15.51
N LEU A 190 11.58 6.10 -14.21
CA LEU A 190 11.45 7.19 -13.24
C LEU A 190 12.52 8.29 -13.45
N THR A 191 13.75 7.92 -13.83
CA THR A 191 14.82 8.87 -14.15
C THR A 191 14.46 9.71 -15.38
N ASN A 192 14.02 9.05 -16.46
CA ASN A 192 13.64 9.73 -17.70
C ASN A 192 12.45 10.65 -17.48
N PHE A 193 11.45 10.22 -16.72
CA PHE A 193 10.30 11.06 -16.37
C PHE A 193 10.72 12.26 -15.53
N THR A 194 11.56 12.06 -14.51
CA THR A 194 12.05 13.14 -13.65
C THR A 194 12.87 14.16 -14.46
N ALA A 195 13.77 13.69 -15.33
CA ALA A 195 14.56 14.54 -16.22
C ALA A 195 13.64 15.35 -17.16
N MET A 196 12.66 14.69 -17.77
CA MET A 196 11.68 15.33 -18.65
C MET A 196 10.89 16.42 -17.91
N LEU A 197 10.43 16.14 -16.69
CA LEU A 197 9.70 17.10 -15.87
C LEU A 197 10.55 18.33 -15.53
N THR A 198 11.86 18.17 -15.28
CA THR A 198 12.79 19.30 -15.03
C THR A 198 13.12 20.14 -16.26
N THR A 199 12.77 19.71 -17.48
CA THR A 199 12.95 20.55 -18.68
C THR A 199 11.97 21.73 -18.73
N PHE A 200 10.86 21.62 -18.00
CA PHE A 200 9.94 22.72 -17.74
C PHE A 200 10.42 23.53 -16.54
N ALA A 201 10.02 24.79 -16.47
CA ALA A 201 10.43 25.67 -15.39
C ALA A 201 9.64 25.40 -14.10
N CYS A 202 9.72 24.18 -13.58
CA CYS A 202 9.10 23.70 -12.34
C CYS A 202 9.43 24.63 -11.17
N GLY A 203 8.43 25.30 -10.57
CA GLY A 203 8.68 26.24 -9.47
C GLY A 203 9.03 27.67 -9.89
N ARG A 204 9.06 27.95 -11.21
CA ARG A 204 9.00 29.31 -11.77
C ARG A 204 7.66 29.52 -12.47
N ASP A 205 7.31 28.61 -13.38
CA ASP A 205 6.09 28.65 -14.16
C ASP A 205 5.05 27.74 -13.49
N MET A 206 3.85 28.27 -13.25
CA MET A 206 2.76 27.57 -12.58
C MET A 206 1.82 26.96 -13.63
N TYR A 207 1.80 25.63 -13.76
CA TYR A 207 0.82 24.93 -14.61
C TYR A 207 -0.50 24.62 -13.86
N SER A 208 -0.47 24.66 -12.53
CA SER A 208 -1.61 24.41 -11.65
C SER A 208 -1.49 25.23 -10.37
N PRO A 209 -2.60 25.77 -9.81
CA PRO A 209 -2.60 26.41 -8.50
C PRO A 209 -2.64 25.40 -7.33
N LEU A 210 -2.90 24.11 -7.60
CA LEU A 210 -3.09 23.07 -6.58
C LEU A 210 -2.01 21.98 -6.60
N GLN A 211 -1.24 21.89 -7.69
CA GLN A 211 -0.30 20.80 -7.91
C GLN A 211 1.04 21.36 -8.35
N SER A 212 2.12 20.78 -7.84
CA SER A 212 3.50 21.13 -8.13
C SER A 212 4.19 20.03 -8.93
N CYS A 213 5.38 20.31 -9.50
CA CYS A 213 6.15 19.25 -10.15
C CYS A 213 6.56 18.13 -9.18
N ALA A 214 6.72 18.42 -7.88
CA ALA A 214 6.98 17.40 -6.88
C ALA A 214 5.79 16.44 -6.74
N ASP A 215 4.56 16.98 -6.76
CA ASP A 215 3.34 16.18 -6.74
C ASP A 215 3.24 15.28 -7.97
N CYS A 216 3.41 15.85 -9.18
CA CYS A 216 3.43 15.07 -10.41
C CYS A 216 4.46 13.94 -10.39
N GLN A 217 5.69 14.20 -9.92
CA GLN A 217 6.75 13.20 -9.81
C GLN A 217 6.39 12.09 -8.82
N ARG A 218 5.83 12.45 -7.67
CA ARG A 218 5.39 11.50 -6.64
C ARG A 218 4.27 10.61 -7.15
N GLU A 219 3.21 11.18 -7.75
CA GLU A 219 2.11 10.38 -8.26
C GLU A 219 2.55 9.46 -9.39
N TYR A 220 3.42 9.94 -10.30
CA TYR A 220 4.00 9.09 -11.34
C TYR A 220 4.82 7.93 -10.75
N ARG A 221 5.60 8.18 -9.70
CA ARG A 221 6.31 7.11 -8.97
C ARG A 221 5.33 6.09 -8.40
N ASN A 222 4.30 6.54 -7.67
CA ASN A 222 3.30 5.65 -7.07
C ASN A 222 2.63 4.76 -8.13
N TRP A 223 2.22 5.36 -9.26
CA TRP A 223 1.66 4.62 -10.39
C TRP A 223 2.66 3.63 -11.02
N LEU A 224 3.90 4.06 -11.28
CA LEU A 224 4.91 3.20 -11.90
C LEU A 224 5.25 2.01 -10.98
N CYS A 225 5.36 2.24 -9.68
CA CYS A 225 5.56 1.19 -8.69
C CYS A 225 4.35 0.24 -8.64
N ALA A 226 3.12 0.76 -8.58
CA ALA A 226 1.91 -0.07 -8.54
C ALA A 226 1.73 -0.94 -9.79
N THR A 227 2.15 -0.45 -10.96
CA THR A 227 2.09 -1.19 -12.22
C THR A 227 3.23 -2.18 -12.41
N SER A 228 4.40 -1.90 -11.83
CA SER A 228 5.59 -2.74 -11.93
C SER A 228 5.63 -3.86 -10.88
N PHE A 229 5.08 -3.62 -9.69
CA PHE A 229 4.94 -4.57 -8.59
C PHE A 229 3.45 -4.92 -8.39
N PRO A 230 2.86 -5.80 -9.21
CA PRO A 230 1.48 -6.23 -9.00
C PRO A 230 1.34 -6.92 -7.65
N ARG A 231 0.24 -6.62 -6.94
CA ARG A 231 -0.06 -7.25 -5.66
C ARG A 231 -0.68 -8.63 -5.90
N CYS A 232 -0.11 -9.66 -5.31
CA CYS A 232 -0.74 -10.97 -5.21
C CYS A 232 -1.75 -10.99 -4.07
N SER A 233 -2.85 -11.69 -4.29
CA SER A 233 -3.77 -12.11 -3.25
C SER A 233 -4.28 -13.52 -3.55
N GLU A 234 -5.14 -14.00 -2.69
CA GLU A 234 -6.03 -15.12 -2.95
C GLU A 234 -7.45 -14.68 -2.58
N GLU A 235 -8.44 -15.27 -3.23
CA GLU A 235 -9.83 -15.15 -2.79
C GLU A 235 -10.00 -15.82 -1.41
N GLY A 236 -10.68 -15.14 -0.48
CA GLY A 236 -10.99 -15.72 0.83
C GLY A 236 -11.86 -16.97 0.69
N LEU A 237 -11.60 -18.02 1.48
CA LEU A 237 -12.39 -19.25 1.49
C LEU A 237 -13.79 -19.03 2.10
N SER A 238 -14.71 -18.45 1.33
CA SER A 238 -16.20 -18.54 1.34
C SER A 238 -16.74 -17.36 0.52
N SER A 239 -17.52 -17.51 -0.56
CA SER A 239 -18.63 -18.44 -0.79
C SER A 239 -18.62 -19.05 -2.20
N THR A 240 -18.98 -20.33 -2.30
CA THR A 240 -19.51 -20.93 -3.52
C THR A 240 -20.51 -19.99 -4.20
N THR A 241 -20.33 -19.78 -5.51
CA THR A 241 -21.06 -18.87 -6.42
C THR A 241 -20.53 -17.43 -6.46
N THR A 242 -19.64 -17.16 -7.42
CA THR A 242 -19.93 -16.33 -8.61
C THR A 242 -18.70 -16.30 -9.50
N THR A 243 -18.88 -16.62 -10.78
CA THR A 243 -17.95 -16.32 -11.87
C THR A 243 -17.39 -14.92 -11.74
N ALA A 244 -16.07 -14.79 -11.81
CA ALA A 244 -15.36 -13.53 -11.95
C ALA A 244 -16.08 -12.63 -12.96
N SER A 245 -16.64 -11.55 -12.46
CA SER A 245 -17.16 -10.45 -13.23
C SER A 245 -16.83 -9.21 -12.43
N SER A 246 -15.94 -8.38 -12.97
CA SER A 246 -15.70 -7.02 -12.54
C SER A 246 -16.99 -6.23 -12.69
N VAL A 247 -17.89 -6.36 -11.72
CA VAL A 247 -19.07 -5.52 -11.64
C VAL A 247 -18.66 -4.20 -11.00
N ALA A 248 -18.60 -3.16 -11.83
CA ALA A 248 -19.21 -1.90 -11.45
C ALA A 248 -20.63 -2.22 -10.97
N ALA A 249 -20.78 -2.47 -9.66
CA ALA A 249 -22.06 -2.77 -9.03
C ALA A 249 -22.82 -1.45 -8.84
N GLN A 250 -23.26 -0.88 -9.96
CA GLN A 250 -24.20 0.21 -9.97
C GLN A 250 -25.47 -0.32 -10.61
N GLN A 251 -26.36 -0.86 -9.77
CA GLN A 251 -27.83 -0.77 -9.85
C GLN A 251 -28.45 -1.89 -9.00
N THR A 252 -29.12 -1.49 -7.92
CA THR A 252 -29.97 -2.27 -6.98
C THR A 252 -29.30 -2.66 -5.65
N GLY A 253 -29.94 -2.23 -4.54
CA GLY A 253 -29.36 -2.06 -3.22
C GLY A 253 -28.81 -3.32 -2.53
N MET A 254 -27.77 -3.08 -1.71
CA MET A 254 -27.03 -4.02 -0.86
C MET A 254 -26.37 -5.19 -1.59
N GLN A 255 -25.25 -4.90 -2.24
CA GLN A 255 -24.22 -5.90 -2.53
C GLN A 255 -22.90 -5.45 -1.89
N THR A 256 -22.21 -6.39 -1.26
CA THR A 256 -20.87 -6.20 -0.71
C THR A 256 -19.87 -5.95 -1.84
N PRO A 257 -18.93 -5.01 -1.70
CA PRO A 257 -17.89 -4.81 -2.70
C PRO A 257 -17.06 -6.10 -2.88
N VAL A 258 -16.77 -6.45 -4.12
CA VAL A 258 -15.90 -7.58 -4.48
C VAL A 258 -14.58 -7.02 -4.96
N SER A 259 -13.46 -7.59 -4.50
CA SER A 259 -12.13 -7.14 -4.89
C SER A 259 -11.88 -7.29 -6.39
N ALA A 260 -11.07 -6.40 -6.96
CA ALA A 260 -10.66 -6.41 -8.36
C ALA A 260 -9.57 -7.47 -8.63
N LEU A 261 -9.85 -8.71 -8.25
CA LEU A 261 -8.95 -9.84 -8.41
C LEU A 261 -9.11 -10.45 -9.81
N VAL A 262 -7.98 -10.81 -10.40
CA VAL A 262 -7.90 -11.51 -11.68
C VAL A 262 -6.94 -12.68 -11.50
N SER A 263 -7.43 -13.88 -11.76
CA SER A 263 -6.58 -15.07 -11.74
C SER A 263 -5.57 -15.04 -12.89
N VAL A 264 -4.30 -15.25 -12.54
CA VAL A 264 -3.17 -15.32 -13.46
C VAL A 264 -2.63 -16.75 -13.43
N THR A 265 -2.54 -17.36 -14.61
CA THR A 265 -1.95 -18.68 -14.80
C THR A 265 -0.52 -18.57 -15.32
N PRO A 266 0.32 -19.60 -15.16
CA PRO A 266 1.68 -19.62 -15.72
C PRO A 266 1.77 -19.42 -17.24
N THR A 267 0.66 -19.61 -17.97
CA THR A 267 0.60 -19.42 -19.43
C THR A 267 0.21 -18.00 -19.83
N ASP A 268 -0.26 -17.18 -18.90
CA ASP A 268 -0.66 -15.80 -19.17
C ASP A 268 0.56 -14.89 -19.27
N THR A 269 0.47 -13.87 -20.13
CA THR A 269 1.50 -12.84 -20.20
C THR A 269 1.47 -12.01 -18.91
N PRO A 270 2.58 -11.91 -18.16
CA PRO A 270 2.61 -11.12 -16.94
C PRO A 270 2.34 -9.65 -17.24
N ARG A 271 1.64 -8.96 -16.32
CA ARG A 271 1.30 -7.54 -16.45
C ARG A 271 2.54 -6.66 -16.67
N ASN A 272 3.65 -7.04 -16.03
CA ASN A 272 4.96 -6.46 -16.24
C ASN A 272 5.87 -7.54 -16.85
N PRO A 273 6.35 -7.38 -18.10
CA PRO A 273 7.20 -8.38 -18.75
C PRO A 273 8.59 -8.54 -18.09
N ASN A 274 8.96 -7.64 -17.17
CA ASN A 274 10.20 -7.74 -16.40
C ASN A 274 10.08 -8.62 -15.15
N LEU A 275 8.87 -9.07 -14.81
CA LEU A 275 8.67 -10.06 -13.76
C LEU A 275 9.15 -11.43 -14.23
N PRO A 276 9.70 -12.25 -13.34
CA PRO A 276 9.96 -13.64 -13.64
C PRO A 276 8.65 -14.39 -13.96
N ASP A 277 8.75 -15.42 -14.80
CA ASP A 277 7.60 -16.26 -15.14
C ASP A 277 7.01 -16.89 -13.87
N ALA A 278 5.67 -16.83 -13.77
CA ALA A 278 4.97 -17.38 -12.62
C ALA A 278 5.10 -18.91 -12.61
N THR A 279 5.62 -19.47 -11.52
CA THR A 279 5.77 -20.93 -11.35
C THR A 279 4.46 -21.62 -11.00
N SER A 280 3.50 -20.87 -10.46
CA SER A 280 2.17 -21.32 -10.04
C SER A 280 1.13 -20.24 -10.35
N GLY A 281 -0.13 -20.66 -10.47
CA GLY A 281 -1.22 -19.69 -10.61
C GLY A 281 -1.43 -18.89 -9.31
N TYR A 282 -1.76 -17.61 -9.44
CA TYR A 282 -2.04 -16.71 -8.34
C TYR A 282 -3.15 -15.73 -8.73
N ASP A 283 -3.82 -15.11 -7.76
CA ASP A 283 -4.75 -14.02 -8.05
C ASP A 283 -4.02 -12.68 -7.95
N MET A 284 -4.08 -11.89 -9.02
CA MET A 284 -3.54 -10.55 -9.07
C MET A 284 -4.62 -9.53 -8.70
N LEU A 285 -4.33 -8.67 -7.73
CA LEU A 285 -5.17 -7.53 -7.44
C LEU A 285 -4.84 -6.37 -8.40
N LEU A 286 -5.82 -5.98 -9.22
CA LEU A 286 -5.63 -4.90 -10.20
C LEU A 286 -5.37 -3.56 -9.49
N PRO A 287 -4.47 -2.71 -10.04
CA PRO A 287 -4.28 -1.36 -9.51
C PRO A 287 -5.58 -0.57 -9.48
N CYS A 288 -5.82 0.24 -8.45
CA CYS A 288 -6.95 1.17 -8.47
C CYS A 288 -6.79 2.16 -9.64
N LEU A 289 -7.86 2.46 -10.37
CA LEU A 289 -7.82 3.45 -11.46
C LEU A 289 -7.30 4.80 -10.95
N GLU A 290 -7.54 5.11 -9.69
CA GLU A 290 -7.13 6.31 -8.99
C GLU A 290 -5.61 6.46 -8.88
N THR A 291 -4.85 5.36 -8.93
CA THR A 291 -3.38 5.46 -9.06
C THR A 291 -2.97 6.10 -10.38
N CYS A 292 -3.68 5.81 -11.47
CA CYS A 292 -3.43 6.43 -12.76
C CYS A 292 -3.95 7.87 -12.78
N THR A 293 -5.21 8.09 -12.35
CA THR A 293 -5.82 9.42 -12.43
C THR A 293 -5.18 10.40 -11.44
N ALA A 294 -4.51 9.92 -10.38
CA ALA A 294 -3.65 10.77 -9.55
C ALA A 294 -2.52 11.41 -10.39
N VAL A 295 -1.87 10.66 -11.28
CA VAL A 295 -0.86 11.21 -12.20
C VAL A 295 -1.49 12.22 -13.16
N ASP A 296 -2.61 11.86 -13.78
CA ASP A 296 -3.32 12.71 -14.75
C ASP A 296 -3.74 14.06 -14.13
N ARG A 297 -4.15 14.07 -12.86
CA ARG A 297 -4.50 15.29 -12.12
C ARG A 297 -3.29 16.08 -11.62
N ALA A 298 -2.24 15.38 -11.22
CA ALA A 298 -1.05 16.02 -10.65
C ALA A 298 -0.15 16.60 -11.74
N CYS A 299 -0.11 16.01 -12.93
CA CYS A 299 0.86 16.38 -13.96
C CYS A 299 0.36 17.45 -14.94
N PRO A 300 1.27 18.19 -15.58
CA PRO A 300 0.90 19.14 -16.62
C PRO A 300 0.22 18.46 -17.82
N TYR A 301 -0.90 19.03 -18.28
CA TYR A 301 -1.70 18.46 -19.37
C TYR A 301 -0.92 18.21 -20.68
N PHE A 302 0.11 19.00 -20.96
CA PHE A 302 0.92 18.89 -22.16
C PHE A 302 1.85 17.67 -22.18
N LEU A 303 2.03 16.98 -21.04
CA LEU A 303 2.72 15.69 -21.00
C LEU A 303 1.93 14.59 -21.72
N GLY A 304 0.62 14.79 -21.92
CA GLY A 304 -0.23 13.84 -22.62
C GLY A 304 -0.40 12.50 -21.91
N PHE A 305 -0.10 12.42 -20.60
CA PHE A 305 -0.45 11.27 -19.78
C PHE A 305 -1.97 11.09 -19.82
N LYS A 306 -2.45 9.86 -20.02
CA LYS A 306 -3.88 9.57 -20.16
C LYS A 306 -4.23 8.25 -19.51
N CYS A 307 -5.28 8.27 -18.72
CA CYS A 307 -5.84 7.08 -18.10
C CYS A 307 -7.00 6.52 -18.91
N PRO A 308 -7.23 5.19 -18.86
CA PRO A 308 -8.41 4.59 -19.47
C PRO A 308 -9.67 5.09 -18.76
N LEU A 309 -10.76 5.23 -19.51
CA LEU A 309 -12.03 5.70 -18.96
C LEU A 309 -12.84 4.53 -18.35
N PRO A 310 -13.47 4.72 -17.19
CA PRO A 310 -14.31 3.72 -16.51
C PRO A 310 -15.31 2.99 -17.44
N GLN A 311 -15.92 3.74 -18.35
CA GLN A 311 -17.04 3.31 -19.19
C GLN A 311 -16.66 2.49 -20.45
N PHE A 312 -15.38 2.31 -20.74
CA PHE A 312 -14.94 1.57 -21.94
C PHE A 312 -14.22 0.27 -21.59
N ASN A 313 -12.98 0.36 -21.10
CA ASN A 313 -12.12 -0.81 -20.88
C ASN A 313 -11.20 -0.67 -19.66
N ALA A 314 -11.41 0.34 -18.80
CA ALA A 314 -10.58 0.51 -17.61
C ALA A 314 -10.64 -0.71 -16.67
N ASN A 315 -11.80 -1.37 -16.58
CA ASN A 315 -12.04 -2.54 -15.74
C ASN A 315 -11.24 -3.80 -16.13
N VAL A 316 -10.57 -3.80 -17.29
CA VAL A 316 -9.69 -4.89 -17.73
C VAL A 316 -8.31 -4.76 -17.10
N SER A 317 -7.86 -3.54 -16.83
CA SER A 317 -6.49 -3.26 -16.38
C SER A 317 -6.41 -2.61 -15.00
N TYR A 318 -7.53 -2.09 -14.49
CA TYR A 318 -7.63 -1.38 -13.22
C TYR A 318 -8.91 -1.80 -12.46
N GLY A 319 -8.87 -1.71 -11.13
CA GLY A 319 -10.06 -1.69 -10.30
C GLY A 319 -10.76 -0.34 -10.44
N VAL A 320 -12.06 -0.35 -10.75
CA VAL A 320 -12.84 0.86 -11.06
C VAL A 320 -14.01 0.96 -10.08
N GLY A 321 -14.27 2.15 -9.54
CA GLY A 321 -15.46 2.40 -8.73
C GLY A 321 -15.27 2.21 -7.22
N PHE A 322 -14.07 1.81 -6.76
CA PHE A 322 -13.82 1.57 -5.34
C PHE A 322 -13.55 2.88 -4.58
N VAL A 323 -12.57 3.66 -5.03
CA VAL A 323 -12.18 4.91 -4.38
C VAL A 323 -13.04 6.06 -4.89
N ASP A 324 -13.17 6.21 -6.21
CA ASP A 324 -13.98 7.26 -6.84
C ASP A 324 -15.15 6.63 -7.63
N LYS A 325 -16.30 7.32 -7.69
CA LYS A 325 -17.49 6.85 -8.43
C LYS A 325 -17.41 7.03 -9.96
N GLY A 326 -16.24 7.43 -10.48
CA GLY A 326 -16.02 7.67 -11.91
C GLY A 326 -16.68 8.93 -12.48
N GLU A 327 -17.28 9.77 -11.64
CA GLU A 327 -17.74 11.11 -12.03
C GLU A 327 -16.57 12.10 -11.96
N SER A 328 -16.44 12.94 -13.00
CA SER A 328 -15.37 13.94 -13.06
C SER A 328 -15.42 14.89 -11.86
N GLY A 329 -14.29 15.03 -11.16
CA GLY A 329 -14.13 15.96 -10.05
C GLY A 329 -14.69 15.50 -8.70
N VAL A 330 -15.11 14.23 -8.56
CA VAL A 330 -15.68 13.71 -7.31
C VAL A 330 -14.86 12.53 -6.78
N GLN A 331 -13.96 12.81 -5.83
CA GLN A 331 -13.11 11.79 -5.20
C GLN A 331 -13.66 11.28 -3.86
N GLY A 332 -13.36 10.03 -3.50
CA GLY A 332 -13.71 9.42 -2.20
C GLY A 332 -15.18 9.01 -2.06
N HIS A 333 -15.94 9.08 -3.16
CA HIS A 333 -17.35 8.69 -3.22
C HIS A 333 -17.59 7.37 -3.96
N GLY A 334 -16.54 6.60 -4.21
CA GLY A 334 -16.65 5.23 -4.70
C GLY A 334 -17.35 4.32 -3.69
N VAL A 335 -17.56 3.05 -4.08
CA VAL A 335 -18.31 2.06 -3.29
C VAL A 335 -17.71 1.88 -1.89
N THR A 336 -16.39 1.99 -1.77
CA THR A 336 -15.67 1.85 -0.50
C THR A 336 -15.02 3.16 -0.05
N GLY A 337 -14.72 4.07 -0.97
CA GLY A 337 -14.07 5.36 -0.70
C GLY A 337 -12.55 5.27 -0.44
N TYR A 338 -12.00 4.05 -0.38
CA TYR A 338 -10.60 3.73 -0.13
C TYR A 338 -10.23 2.39 -0.78
N SER A 339 -8.93 2.12 -0.95
CA SER A 339 -8.44 0.86 -1.55
C SER A 339 -8.45 -0.32 -0.56
N GLN A 340 -8.40 -0.05 0.74
CA GLN A 340 -8.32 -1.04 1.82
C GLN A 340 -9.02 -0.56 3.09
N ASP A 341 -9.62 -1.45 3.89
CA ASP A 341 -10.21 -1.09 5.18
C ASP A 341 -9.45 -1.61 6.41
N ARG A 342 -9.91 -1.18 7.59
CA ARG A 342 -9.39 -1.64 8.90
C ARG A 342 -9.71 -3.10 9.22
N TYR A 343 -10.57 -3.76 8.46
CA TYR A 343 -10.98 -5.15 8.66
C TYR A 343 -10.14 -6.13 7.84
N GLY A 344 -9.18 -5.62 7.06
CA GLY A 344 -8.26 -6.43 6.26
C GLY A 344 -8.77 -6.69 4.84
N ASN A 345 -9.88 -6.06 4.43
CA ASN A 345 -10.36 -6.16 3.06
C ASN A 345 -9.57 -5.21 2.16
N VAL A 346 -9.16 -5.69 0.99
CA VAL A 346 -8.44 -4.91 -0.01
C VAL A 346 -9.17 -5.04 -1.34
N TRP A 347 -9.65 -3.94 -1.89
CA TRP A 347 -10.55 -3.92 -3.02
C TRP A 347 -9.84 -3.71 -4.35
N CYS A 348 -8.78 -2.92 -4.34
CA CYS A 348 -7.88 -2.72 -5.48
C CYS A 348 -6.50 -2.35 -4.95
N HIS A 349 -5.49 -2.52 -5.80
CA HIS A 349 -4.11 -2.25 -5.44
C HIS A 349 -3.82 -0.74 -5.58
N GLY A 350 -3.92 0.00 -4.48
CA GLY A 350 -3.68 1.44 -4.47
C GLY A 350 -2.68 1.86 -3.40
N PRO A 351 -1.37 1.68 -3.62
CA PRO A 351 -0.34 2.12 -2.68
C PRO A 351 -0.47 3.61 -2.40
N GLY A 352 -0.68 3.98 -1.13
CA GLY A 352 -0.91 5.37 -0.70
C GLY A 352 -2.37 5.82 -0.75
N LEU A 353 -3.31 4.94 -1.13
CA LEU A 353 -4.77 5.20 -1.16
C LEU A 353 -5.53 4.40 -0.10
N GLU A 354 -4.82 3.76 0.84
CA GLU A 354 -5.41 2.83 1.82
C GLU A 354 -6.22 3.53 2.92
N GLU A 355 -5.80 4.70 3.36
CA GLU A 355 -6.43 5.39 4.49
C GLU A 355 -7.56 6.34 4.05
N GLY A 356 -7.94 6.31 2.77
CA GLY A 356 -8.84 7.27 2.15
C GLY A 356 -8.25 8.69 2.14
N VAL A 357 -8.81 9.59 1.34
CA VAL A 357 -8.48 11.02 1.43
C VAL A 357 -9.20 11.61 2.64
N ALA A 358 -8.87 11.15 3.85
CA ALA A 358 -9.40 11.71 5.08
C ALA A 358 -8.67 13.02 5.39
N GLY A 359 -9.15 14.12 4.79
CA GLY A 359 -8.96 15.46 5.37
C GLY A 359 -8.01 16.43 4.67
N MET A 360 -8.12 16.61 3.36
CA MET A 360 -7.85 17.92 2.74
C MET A 360 -9.18 18.59 2.38
N GLN A 361 -9.90 19.07 3.40
CA GLN A 361 -10.89 20.14 3.25
C GLN A 361 -10.44 21.33 4.08
#